data_AF-A0AAE0EEV1-F1
#
_entry.id   AF-A0AAE0EEV1-F1
#
_cell.length_a   1.000
_cell.length_b   1.000
_cell.length_c   1.000
_cell.angle_alpha   90.00
_cell.angle_beta   90.00
_cell.angle_gamma   90.00
#
_symmetry.space_group_name_H-M   'P 1'
#
loop_
_entity.id
_entity.type
_entity.pdbx_description
1 polymer ?
#
loop_
_entity_poly.entity_id
_entity_poly.type
_entity_poly.pdbx_seq_one_letter_code
_entity_poly.pdbx_strand_id
1 'polypeptide(L)'
;MELEFDYHKKMEVELRNVMILWLIVLLSLCYCYAIGKKISKGIKRLLFVLPVIVLFVYLPLNLYSFHLSFFTSFFICFLGNLKLLLFAFGEGPLSSDPSMSLADFLAVASLPIQLRKNPPLNGQNKNHPSPENPKNGSTILTYAIQGLLLAMVIYINTNYWEYIHPKMLMSFVSLHSALLIQTTLAVISALAGALLGVELEPNFNEPYLSTSPQNFWGRRWNLMATNILHLSVYQPAKKMFTRVLGCRWATPSAVVATFLVSGLFHELMFYHSMRMKPTGELTLCFFLLQGICVAVEIELKKTFKKWHFPWSISVLLTFGLLIVTTYWLYFSPMKRYKAYDRVLDEYGAISAFFNNVILCFGFVRNHLCYCL
;
A
#
# COMPACT_ATOMS: atom_id res chain seq x y z
N MET A 1 -35.39 6.85 8.16
CA MET A 1 -35.55 7.98 7.23
C MET A 1 -34.59 9.13 7.53
N GLU A 2 -34.63 9.78 8.70
CA GLU A 2 -33.66 10.86 9.04
C GLU A 2 -32.19 10.37 9.17
N LEU A 3 -31.97 9.22 9.81
CA LEU A 3 -30.63 8.59 9.89
C LEU A 3 -30.08 8.18 8.51
N GLU A 4 -30.94 7.64 7.63
CA GLU A 4 -30.59 7.24 6.26
C GLU A 4 -30.25 8.44 5.36
N PHE A 5 -30.97 9.55 5.55
CA PHE A 5 -30.74 10.81 4.85
C PHE A 5 -29.39 11.46 5.24
N ASP A 6 -29.00 11.34 6.51
CA ASP A 6 -27.70 11.83 7.01
C ASP A 6 -26.51 11.04 6.42
N TYR A 7 -26.63 9.70 6.32
CA TYR A 7 -25.61 8.86 5.69
C TYR A 7 -25.42 9.13 4.20
N HIS A 8 -26.52 9.34 3.47
CA HIS A 8 -26.46 9.64 2.03
C HIS A 8 -25.70 10.94 1.76
N LYS A 9 -26.07 12.01 2.48
CA LYS A 9 -25.42 13.33 2.36
C LYS A 9 -23.94 13.28 2.74
N LYS A 10 -23.58 12.48 3.75
CA LYS A 10 -22.19 12.25 4.17
C LYS A 10 -21.36 11.58 3.07
N MET A 11 -21.92 10.57 2.39
CA MET A 11 -21.23 9.87 1.29
C MET A 11 -21.08 10.74 0.04
N GLU A 12 -22.09 11.53 -0.34
CA GLU A 12 -21.98 12.46 -1.48
C GLU A 12 -20.91 13.54 -1.26
N VAL A 13 -20.85 14.11 -0.05
CA VAL A 13 -19.82 15.08 0.35
C VAL A 13 -18.43 14.45 0.26
N GLU A 14 -18.30 13.21 0.73
CA GLU A 14 -17.03 12.47 0.69
C GLU A 14 -16.59 12.21 -0.76
N LEU A 15 -17.48 11.74 -1.63
CA LEU A 15 -17.17 11.53 -3.06
C LEU A 15 -16.73 12.83 -3.74
N ARG A 16 -17.41 13.95 -3.44
CA ARG A 16 -17.00 15.27 -3.93
C ARG A 16 -15.60 15.64 -3.45
N ASN A 17 -15.29 15.42 -2.17
CA ASN A 17 -13.96 15.69 -1.62
C ASN A 17 -12.89 14.84 -2.30
N VAL A 18 -13.16 13.56 -2.55
CA VAL A 18 -12.26 12.67 -3.32
C VAL A 18 -12.00 13.22 -4.72
N MET A 19 -13.04 13.62 -5.46
CA MET A 19 -12.87 14.18 -6.81
C MET A 19 -12.01 15.44 -6.82
N ILE A 20 -12.29 16.39 -5.93
CA ILE A 20 -11.50 17.63 -5.80
C ILE A 20 -10.06 17.31 -5.43
N LEU A 21 -9.87 16.40 -4.48
CA LEU A 21 -8.55 15.95 -4.05
C LEU A 21 -7.74 15.39 -5.22
N TRP A 22 -8.30 14.46 -5.99
CA TRP A 22 -7.61 13.85 -7.11
C TRP A 22 -7.35 14.83 -8.25
N LEU A 23 -8.23 15.82 -8.46
CA LEU A 23 -7.98 16.92 -9.39
C LEU A 23 -6.73 17.73 -8.96
N ILE A 24 -6.62 18.06 -7.66
CA ILE A 24 -5.45 18.77 -7.11
C ILE A 24 -4.18 17.92 -7.29
N VAL A 25 -4.24 16.61 -7.03
CA VAL A 25 -3.12 15.69 -7.27
C VAL A 25 -2.66 15.75 -8.72
N LEU A 26 -3.58 15.59 -9.68
CA LEU A 26 -3.25 15.57 -11.10
C LEU A 26 -2.66 16.89 -11.57
N LEU A 27 -3.23 18.03 -11.16
CA LEU A 27 -2.70 19.36 -11.48
C LEU A 27 -1.29 19.56 -10.90
N SER A 28 -1.06 19.12 -9.67
CA SER A 28 0.26 19.19 -9.01
C SER A 28 1.30 18.31 -9.71
N LEU A 29 0.89 17.14 -10.20
CA LEU A 29 1.78 16.25 -10.96
C LEU A 29 2.07 16.79 -12.37
N CYS A 30 1.10 17.43 -13.04
CA CYS A 30 1.33 18.16 -14.29
C CYS A 30 2.36 19.27 -14.09
N TYR A 31 2.28 20.00 -12.98
CA TYR A 31 3.29 20.98 -12.59
C TYR A 31 4.68 20.34 -12.42
N CYS A 32 4.78 19.25 -11.65
CA CYS A 32 6.04 18.51 -11.46
C CYS A 32 6.64 18.00 -12.79
N TYR A 33 5.80 17.52 -13.70
CA TYR A 33 6.22 17.09 -15.04
C TYR A 33 6.84 18.25 -15.84
N ALA A 34 6.17 19.42 -15.85
CA ALA A 34 6.69 20.61 -16.51
C ALA A 34 8.02 21.10 -15.90
N ILE A 35 8.13 21.06 -14.57
CA ILE A 35 9.37 21.35 -13.85
C ILE A 35 10.49 20.38 -14.24
N GLY A 36 10.20 19.08 -14.35
CA GLY A 36 11.19 18.08 -14.77
C GLY A 36 11.81 18.32 -16.15
N LYS A 37 11.03 18.91 -17.07
CA LYS A 37 11.51 19.28 -18.41
C LYS A 37 12.34 20.57 -18.42
N LYS A 38 12.04 21.51 -17.53
CA LYS A 38 12.66 22.85 -17.50
C LYS A 38 13.87 22.96 -16.56
N ILE A 39 13.86 22.21 -15.46
CA ILE A 39 14.82 22.35 -14.36
C ILE A 39 15.71 21.10 -14.29
N SER A 40 17.02 21.31 -14.19
CA SER A 40 18.00 20.23 -14.07
C SER A 40 17.80 19.40 -12.78
N LYS A 41 18.20 18.13 -12.85
CA LYS A 41 18.15 17.17 -11.73
C LYS A 41 19.00 17.69 -10.55
N GLY A 42 18.58 17.42 -9.32
CA GLY A 42 19.28 17.75 -8.08
C GLY A 42 18.50 18.70 -7.18
N ILE A 43 19.23 19.45 -6.34
CA ILE A 43 18.66 20.29 -5.27
C ILE A 43 17.71 21.37 -5.83
N LYS A 44 18.03 21.97 -6.99
CA LYS A 44 17.16 22.97 -7.62
C LYS A 44 15.78 22.39 -7.91
N ARG A 45 15.71 21.22 -8.56
CA ARG A 45 14.43 20.55 -8.83
C ARG A 45 13.71 20.17 -7.54
N LEU A 46 14.43 19.73 -6.51
CA LEU A 46 13.85 19.43 -5.20
C LEU A 46 13.13 20.64 -4.60
N LEU A 47 13.74 21.83 -4.64
CA LEU A 47 13.14 23.05 -4.10
C LEU A 47 11.82 23.40 -4.79
N PHE A 48 11.71 23.20 -6.10
CA PHE A 48 10.45 23.44 -6.83
C PHE A 48 9.40 22.34 -6.61
N VAL A 49 9.82 21.11 -6.34
CA VAL A 49 8.90 19.98 -6.05
C VAL A 49 8.47 19.94 -4.58
N LEU A 50 9.24 20.54 -3.67
CA LEU A 50 8.98 20.53 -2.23
C LEU A 50 7.58 21.02 -1.83
N PRO A 51 7.03 22.11 -2.40
CA PRO A 51 5.66 22.53 -2.10
C PRO A 51 4.61 21.44 -2.41
N VAL A 52 4.82 20.66 -3.48
CA VAL A 52 3.94 19.54 -3.84
C VAL A 52 4.10 18.39 -2.85
N ILE A 53 5.33 18.10 -2.40
CA ILE A 53 5.57 17.08 -1.38
C ILE A 53 4.85 17.41 -0.08
N VAL A 54 4.94 18.67 0.35
CA VAL A 54 4.22 19.17 1.54
C VAL A 54 2.71 19.06 1.34
N LEU A 55 2.19 19.50 0.20
CA LEU A 55 0.77 19.38 -0.12
C LEU A 55 0.28 17.93 -0.04
N PHE A 56 1.05 16.99 -0.58
CA PHE A 56 0.72 15.56 -0.60
C PHE A 56 0.66 14.92 0.79
N VAL A 57 1.37 15.49 1.79
CA VAL A 57 1.24 15.06 3.19
C VAL A 57 -0.11 15.48 3.77
N TYR A 58 -0.56 16.71 3.51
CA TYR A 58 -1.80 17.23 4.10
C TYR A 58 -3.06 16.81 3.35
N LEU A 59 -2.97 16.49 2.06
CA LEU A 59 -4.14 16.26 1.21
C LEU A 59 -5.10 15.15 1.71
N PRO A 60 -4.61 13.97 2.18
CA PRO A 60 -5.48 12.93 2.74
C PRO A 60 -6.29 13.41 3.96
N LEU A 61 -5.86 14.50 4.61
CA LEU A 61 -6.60 15.08 5.73
C LEU A 61 -7.97 15.64 5.33
N ASN A 62 -8.30 15.74 4.05
CA ASN A 62 -9.63 16.20 3.61
C ASN A 62 -10.69 15.07 3.52
N LEU A 63 -10.31 13.81 3.79
CA LEU A 63 -11.19 12.64 3.66
C LEU A 63 -11.65 12.10 5.03
N TYR A 64 -12.95 11.90 5.21
CA TYR A 64 -13.53 11.32 6.43
C TYR A 64 -13.62 9.79 6.40
N SER A 65 -13.68 9.16 5.23
CA SER A 65 -13.73 7.71 5.10
C SER A 65 -12.41 7.08 5.56
N PHE A 66 -12.49 5.96 6.30
CA PHE A 66 -11.30 5.26 6.78
C PHE A 66 -10.50 4.70 5.60
N HIS A 67 -11.18 4.00 4.68
CA HIS A 67 -10.56 3.33 3.55
C HIS A 67 -10.05 4.32 2.50
N LEU A 68 -10.86 5.31 2.11
CA LEU A 68 -10.46 6.31 1.12
C LEU A 68 -9.26 7.11 1.63
N SER A 69 -9.31 7.57 2.89
CA SER A 69 -8.17 8.25 3.51
C SER A 69 -6.92 7.35 3.56
N PHE A 70 -7.08 6.07 3.90
CA PHE A 70 -5.95 5.14 4.01
C PHE A 70 -5.26 4.93 2.67
N PHE A 71 -6.03 4.60 1.62
CA PHE A 71 -5.49 4.34 0.29
C PHE A 71 -4.97 5.61 -0.38
N THR A 72 -5.64 6.76 -0.23
CA THR A 72 -5.13 8.03 -0.73
C THR A 72 -3.82 8.42 -0.03
N SER A 73 -3.72 8.21 1.27
CA SER A 73 -2.47 8.42 2.00
C SER A 73 -1.37 7.46 1.54
N PHE A 74 -1.69 6.19 1.31
CA PHE A 74 -0.74 5.21 0.79
C PHE A 74 -0.21 5.63 -0.60
N PHE A 75 -1.10 6.05 -1.51
CA PHE A 75 -0.74 6.41 -2.88
C PHE A 75 0.02 7.72 -2.98
N ILE A 76 -0.44 8.76 -2.30
CA ILE A 76 0.05 10.12 -2.50
C ILE A 76 1.08 10.49 -1.44
N CYS A 77 0.69 10.41 -0.16
CA CYS A 77 1.56 10.81 0.94
C CYS A 77 2.77 9.88 1.08
N PHE A 78 2.61 8.57 0.86
CA PHE A 78 3.72 7.62 0.93
C PHE A 78 4.41 7.40 -0.41
N LEU A 79 3.75 6.72 -1.36
CA LEU A 79 4.39 6.36 -2.63
C LEU A 79 4.70 7.59 -3.49
N GLY A 80 3.75 8.51 -3.65
CA GLY A 80 3.89 9.71 -4.46
C GLY A 80 5.05 10.59 -4.02
N ASN A 81 5.15 10.87 -2.71
CA ASN A 81 6.26 11.65 -2.15
C ASN A 81 7.62 11.00 -2.35
N LEU A 82 7.75 9.68 -2.13
CA LEU A 82 9.02 9.00 -2.38
C LEU A 82 9.41 8.99 -3.87
N LYS A 83 8.43 8.83 -4.76
CA LYS A 83 8.68 8.93 -6.21
C LYS A 83 9.09 10.34 -6.63
N LEU A 84 8.44 11.38 -6.10
CA LEU A 84 8.77 12.78 -6.37
C LEU A 84 10.15 13.15 -5.82
N LEU A 85 10.51 12.63 -4.64
CA LEU A 85 11.85 12.80 -4.07
C LEU A 85 12.91 12.18 -4.98
N LEU A 86 12.72 10.93 -5.42
CA LEU A 86 13.64 10.27 -6.37
C LEU A 86 13.70 11.03 -7.70
N PHE A 87 12.56 11.49 -8.21
CA PHE A 87 12.45 12.28 -9.43
C PHE A 87 13.23 13.61 -9.36
N ALA A 88 13.27 14.24 -8.18
CA ALA A 88 14.06 15.44 -7.95
C ALA A 88 15.55 15.21 -8.27
N PHE A 89 16.08 14.04 -7.90
CA PHE A 89 17.46 13.63 -8.15
C PHE A 89 17.67 12.88 -9.47
N GLY A 90 16.61 12.69 -10.27
CA GLY A 90 16.69 11.97 -11.54
C GLY A 90 16.82 10.46 -11.39
N GLU A 91 16.39 9.91 -10.25
CA GLU A 91 16.31 8.48 -9.97
C GLU A 91 14.85 8.01 -9.95
N GLY A 92 14.64 6.71 -9.78
CA GLY A 92 13.31 6.12 -9.58
C GLY A 92 12.46 5.96 -10.84
N PRO A 93 11.19 5.55 -10.68
CA PRO A 93 10.34 5.13 -11.80
C PRO A 93 9.90 6.30 -12.69
N LEU A 94 9.93 7.54 -12.17
CA LEU A 94 9.55 8.75 -12.91
C LEU A 94 10.68 9.32 -13.78
N SER A 95 11.92 8.85 -13.59
CA SER A 95 13.09 9.29 -14.33
C SER A 95 13.43 8.25 -15.40
N SER A 96 12.82 8.37 -16.57
CA SER A 96 13.07 7.51 -17.74
C SER A 96 13.78 8.29 -18.86
N ASP A 97 14.57 7.58 -19.66
CA ASP A 97 15.18 8.07 -20.89
C ASP A 97 14.84 7.08 -22.03
N PRO A 98 14.09 7.49 -23.07
CA PRO A 98 13.52 8.82 -23.31
C PRO A 98 12.46 9.23 -22.28
N SER A 99 12.15 10.54 -22.23
CA SER A 99 11.20 11.08 -21.26
C SER A 99 9.81 10.47 -21.42
N MET A 100 9.23 10.06 -20.30
CA MET A 100 7.90 9.46 -20.22
C MET A 100 6.80 10.40 -20.76
N SER A 101 5.73 9.82 -21.33
CA SER A 101 4.53 10.58 -21.71
C SER A 101 3.88 11.21 -20.47
N LEU A 102 3.07 12.26 -20.65
CA LEU A 102 2.36 12.88 -19.52
C LEU A 102 1.42 11.87 -18.85
N ALA A 103 0.69 11.07 -19.62
CA ALA A 103 -0.25 10.08 -19.10
C ALA A 103 0.45 9.01 -18.23
N ASP A 104 1.56 8.44 -18.73
CA ASP A 104 2.36 7.49 -17.98
C ASP A 104 2.96 8.13 -16.72
N PHE A 105 3.43 9.39 -16.81
CA PHE A 105 3.97 10.10 -15.65
C PHE A 105 2.91 10.29 -14.57
N LEU A 106 1.70 10.72 -14.94
CA LEU A 106 0.59 10.90 -14.00
C LEU A 106 0.19 9.57 -13.35
N ALA A 107 0.07 8.50 -14.14
CA ALA A 107 -0.29 7.18 -13.63
C ALA A 107 0.80 6.61 -12.71
N VAL A 108 2.05 6.61 -13.13
CA VAL A 108 3.17 6.08 -12.34
C VAL A 108 3.40 6.93 -11.09
N ALA A 109 3.23 8.25 -11.14
CA ALA A 109 3.41 9.09 -9.96
C ALA A 109 2.31 8.88 -8.92
N SER A 110 1.05 8.80 -9.37
CA SER A 110 -0.12 8.79 -8.50
C SER A 110 -0.60 7.41 -8.06
N LEU A 111 -0.34 6.36 -8.83
CA LEU A 111 -0.84 5.00 -8.56
C LEU A 111 0.27 4.05 -8.08
N PRO A 112 -0.08 2.96 -7.36
CA PRO A 112 0.85 1.92 -6.93
C PRO A 112 1.21 0.96 -8.08
N ILE A 113 1.68 1.50 -9.21
CA ILE A 113 2.02 0.73 -10.40
C ILE A 113 3.52 0.80 -10.73
N GLN A 114 4.05 -0.29 -11.25
CA GLN A 114 5.39 -0.34 -11.83
C GLN A 114 5.27 -0.79 -13.27
N LEU A 115 5.72 0.08 -14.18
CA LEU A 115 5.86 -0.26 -15.59
C LEU A 115 6.95 -1.30 -15.72
N ARG A 116 6.67 -2.41 -16.40
CA ARG A 116 7.67 -3.41 -16.76
C ARG A 116 8.63 -2.77 -17.77
N LYS A 117 9.78 -2.27 -17.30
CA LYS A 117 10.86 -1.83 -18.19
C LYS A 117 11.53 -3.08 -18.77
N ASN A 118 11.85 -3.07 -20.07
CA ASN A 118 12.73 -4.08 -20.68
C ASN A 118 13.98 -4.26 -19.79
N PRO A 119 14.49 -5.49 -19.62
CA PRO A 119 15.53 -5.79 -18.64
C PRO A 119 16.75 -4.88 -18.85
N PRO A 120 17.42 -4.42 -17.77
CA PRO A 120 18.57 -3.55 -17.90
C PRO A 120 19.68 -4.25 -18.68
N LEU A 121 20.10 -3.61 -19.78
CA LEU A 121 21.41 -3.77 -20.40
C LEU A 121 22.46 -3.24 -19.41
N ASN A 122 22.87 -4.06 -18.44
CA ASN A 122 24.25 -4.19 -17.97
C ASN A 122 24.35 -5.17 -16.80
N GLY A 123 25.23 -6.15 -16.96
CA GLY A 123 25.34 -7.33 -16.12
C GLY A 123 25.80 -7.06 -14.69
N GLN A 124 25.19 -7.78 -13.75
CA GLN A 124 25.83 -8.55 -12.69
C GLN A 124 24.75 -9.24 -11.84
N ASN A 125 24.46 -10.51 -12.19
CA ASN A 125 24.09 -11.63 -11.31
C ASN A 125 23.25 -12.66 -12.08
N LYS A 126 23.94 -13.57 -12.80
CA LYS A 126 23.34 -14.73 -13.48
C LYS A 126 22.89 -15.87 -12.53
N ASN A 127 22.64 -15.61 -11.24
CA ASN A 127 22.35 -16.67 -10.26
C ASN A 127 20.99 -16.52 -9.54
N HIS A 128 20.04 -15.77 -10.11
CA HIS A 128 18.65 -15.80 -9.64
C HIS A 128 17.76 -16.37 -10.73
N PRO A 129 16.96 -17.42 -10.46
CA PRO A 129 15.92 -17.82 -11.38
C PRO A 129 15.04 -16.59 -11.63
N SER A 130 14.90 -16.22 -12.90
CA SER A 130 13.86 -15.29 -13.34
C SER A 130 12.52 -15.78 -12.77
N PRO A 131 11.63 -14.89 -12.27
CA PRO A 131 10.28 -15.33 -11.97
C PRO A 131 9.72 -15.94 -13.26
N GLU A 132 9.33 -17.21 -13.19
CA GLU A 132 8.63 -17.89 -14.29
C GLU A 132 7.43 -17.04 -14.70
N ASN A 133 7.20 -16.93 -16.01
CA ASN A 133 6.03 -16.26 -16.56
C ASN A 133 4.77 -16.79 -15.86
N PRO A 134 3.91 -15.92 -15.28
CA PRO A 134 2.64 -16.38 -14.77
C PRO A 134 1.82 -16.88 -15.96
N LYS A 135 1.37 -18.14 -15.91
CA LYS A 135 0.40 -18.67 -16.85
C LYS A 135 -0.87 -17.83 -16.72
N ASN A 136 -1.14 -16.94 -17.68
CA ASN A 136 -2.19 -15.90 -17.61
C ASN A 136 -3.61 -16.39 -17.26
N GLY A 137 -3.90 -17.69 -17.35
CA GLY A 137 -5.18 -18.26 -16.91
C GLY A 137 -5.33 -18.44 -15.38
N SER A 138 -4.24 -18.62 -14.63
CA SER A 138 -4.31 -18.86 -13.17
C SER A 138 -4.45 -17.59 -12.35
N THR A 139 -4.03 -16.45 -12.87
CA THR A 139 -4.03 -15.15 -12.16
C THR A 139 -5.44 -14.58 -11.98
N ILE A 140 -6.29 -14.62 -13.02
CA ILE A 140 -7.68 -14.11 -12.92
C ILE A 140 -8.49 -14.93 -11.91
N LEU A 141 -8.38 -16.26 -11.97
CA LEU A 141 -9.04 -17.15 -11.03
C LEU A 141 -8.58 -16.90 -9.59
N THR A 142 -7.27 -16.68 -9.38
CA THR A 142 -6.72 -16.37 -8.06
C THR A 142 -7.31 -15.08 -7.49
N TYR A 143 -7.40 -14.02 -8.29
CA TYR A 143 -8.01 -12.76 -7.85
C TYR A 143 -9.52 -12.88 -7.61
N ALA A 144 -10.23 -13.68 -8.42
CA ALA A 144 -11.64 -13.95 -8.22
C ALA A 144 -11.89 -14.70 -6.89
N ILE A 145 -11.08 -15.72 -6.59
CA ILE A 145 -11.12 -16.44 -5.32
C ILE A 145 -10.81 -15.50 -4.16
N GLN A 146 -9.78 -14.65 -4.28
CA GLN A 146 -9.46 -13.65 -3.26
C GLN A 146 -10.61 -12.67 -3.01
N GLY A 147 -11.28 -12.22 -4.07
CA GLY A 147 -12.46 -11.35 -3.97
C GLY A 147 -13.64 -12.02 -3.27
N LEU A 148 -13.91 -13.29 -3.59
CA LEU A 148 -14.95 -14.08 -2.91
C LEU A 148 -14.61 -14.31 -1.43
N LEU A 149 -13.36 -14.63 -1.12
CA LEU A 149 -12.88 -14.77 0.26
C LEU A 149 -13.00 -13.46 1.02
N LEU A 150 -12.65 -12.34 0.40
CA LEU A 150 -12.81 -11.02 1.00
C LEU A 150 -14.29 -10.74 1.32
N ALA A 151 -15.20 -10.97 0.37
CA ALA A 151 -16.63 -10.78 0.59
C ALA A 151 -17.17 -11.66 1.73
N MET A 152 -16.74 -12.92 1.80
CA MET A 152 -17.08 -13.83 2.89
C MET A 152 -16.59 -13.31 4.24
N VAL A 153 -15.33 -12.86 4.32
CA VAL A 153 -14.75 -12.34 5.57
C VAL A 153 -15.41 -11.02 5.98
N ILE A 154 -15.73 -10.13 5.03
CA ILE A 154 -16.52 -8.92 5.29
C ILE A 154 -17.86 -9.31 5.90
N TYR A 155 -18.61 -10.22 5.27
CA TYR A 155 -19.91 -10.67 5.75
C TYR A 155 -19.87 -11.27 7.16
N ILE A 156 -18.86 -12.09 7.46
CA ILE A 156 -18.67 -12.66 8.81
C ILE A 156 -18.37 -11.55 9.81
N ASN A 157 -17.47 -10.64 9.48
CA ASN A 157 -17.10 -9.50 10.32
C ASN A 157 -18.26 -8.54 10.54
N THR A 158 -19.12 -8.28 9.57
CA THR A 158 -20.24 -7.33 9.76
C THR A 158 -21.39 -7.94 10.56
N ASN A 159 -21.71 -9.22 10.34
CA ASN A 159 -22.92 -9.82 10.91
C ASN A 159 -22.68 -10.66 12.17
N TYR A 160 -21.47 -11.16 12.38
CA TYR A 160 -21.18 -12.12 13.45
C TYR A 160 -20.07 -11.66 14.41
N TRP A 161 -19.58 -10.42 14.32
CA TRP A 161 -18.46 -9.97 15.17
C TRP A 161 -18.72 -10.08 16.67
N GLU A 162 -19.96 -9.86 17.13
CA GLU A 162 -20.35 -9.95 18.54
C GLU A 162 -20.28 -11.37 19.10
N TYR A 163 -20.47 -12.38 18.24
CA TYR A 163 -20.52 -13.79 18.62
C TYR A 163 -19.15 -14.47 18.55
N ILE A 164 -18.14 -13.81 17.95
CA ILE A 164 -16.81 -14.38 17.74
C ILE A 164 -15.92 -14.06 18.94
N HIS A 165 -15.23 -15.08 19.47
CA HIS A 165 -14.28 -14.89 20.57
C HIS A 165 -13.22 -13.81 20.20
N PRO A 166 -12.88 -12.88 21.12
CA PRO A 166 -12.06 -11.70 20.77
C PRO A 166 -10.73 -12.02 20.08
N LYS A 167 -10.05 -13.12 20.43
CA LYS A 167 -8.81 -13.54 19.75
C LYS A 167 -9.04 -13.99 18.30
N MET A 168 -10.16 -14.67 18.02
CA MET A 168 -10.51 -15.10 16.67
C MET A 168 -10.96 -13.91 15.82
N LEU A 169 -11.69 -12.97 16.40
CA LEU A 169 -12.11 -11.74 15.73
C LEU A 169 -10.89 -10.98 15.19
N MET A 170 -9.82 -10.88 15.98
CA MET A 170 -8.59 -10.21 15.52
C MET A 170 -7.93 -10.94 14.35
N SER A 171 -7.95 -12.28 14.32
CA SER A 171 -7.47 -13.05 13.17
C SER A 171 -8.31 -12.78 11.91
N PHE A 172 -9.64 -12.70 12.05
CA PHE A 172 -10.53 -12.32 10.94
C PHE A 172 -10.33 -10.88 10.47
N VAL A 173 -10.08 -9.94 11.38
CA VAL A 173 -9.76 -8.54 11.05
C VAL A 173 -8.40 -8.43 10.36
N SER A 174 -7.43 -9.26 10.78
CA SER A 174 -6.11 -9.37 10.13
C SER A 174 -6.26 -9.87 8.70
N LEU A 175 -7.02 -10.95 8.52
CA LEU A 175 -7.29 -11.56 7.22
C LEU A 175 -8.06 -10.60 6.30
N HIS A 176 -9.10 -9.96 6.84
CA HIS A 176 -9.86 -8.92 6.15
C HIS A 176 -8.94 -7.83 5.63
N SER A 177 -8.09 -7.26 6.49
CA SER A 177 -7.19 -6.16 6.11
C SER A 177 -6.19 -6.59 5.05
N ALA A 178 -5.61 -7.79 5.19
CA ALA A 178 -4.64 -8.32 4.25
C ALA A 178 -5.26 -8.64 2.88
N LEU A 179 -6.47 -9.19 2.84
CA LEU A 179 -7.21 -9.47 1.60
C LEU A 179 -7.65 -8.17 0.93
N LEU A 180 -8.19 -7.22 1.69
CA LEU A 180 -8.64 -5.93 1.18
C LEU A 180 -7.51 -5.17 0.49
N ILE A 181 -6.34 -5.08 1.12
CA ILE A 181 -5.17 -4.44 0.53
C ILE A 181 -4.76 -5.17 -0.76
N GLN A 182 -4.70 -6.50 -0.75
CA GLN A 182 -4.32 -7.28 -1.93
C GLN A 182 -5.28 -7.06 -3.10
N THR A 183 -6.59 -7.18 -2.86
CA THR A 183 -7.60 -7.02 -3.91
C THR A 183 -7.67 -5.60 -4.43
N THR A 184 -7.62 -4.58 -3.56
CA THR A 184 -7.69 -3.17 -4.00
C THR A 184 -6.49 -2.81 -4.87
N LEU A 185 -5.28 -3.20 -4.47
CA LEU A 185 -4.08 -2.94 -5.26
C LEU A 185 -4.07 -3.75 -6.57
N ALA A 186 -4.62 -4.97 -6.58
CA ALA A 186 -4.74 -5.77 -7.80
C ALA A 186 -5.72 -5.16 -8.80
N VAL A 187 -6.90 -4.70 -8.33
CA VAL A 187 -7.91 -4.04 -9.18
C VAL A 187 -7.35 -2.76 -9.77
N ILE A 188 -6.69 -1.93 -8.96
CA ILE A 188 -6.09 -0.68 -9.43
C ILE A 188 -5.00 -0.94 -10.48
N SER A 189 -4.12 -1.92 -10.26
CA SER A 189 -3.14 -2.31 -11.27
C SER A 189 -3.81 -2.86 -12.53
N ALA A 190 -4.83 -3.70 -12.44
CA ALA A 190 -5.52 -4.22 -13.61
C ALA A 190 -6.17 -3.09 -14.44
N LEU A 191 -6.87 -2.16 -13.78
CA LEU A 191 -7.48 -1.01 -14.43
C LEU A 191 -6.43 -0.08 -15.06
N ALA A 192 -5.35 0.22 -14.34
CA ALA A 192 -4.27 1.06 -14.86
C ALA A 192 -3.57 0.40 -16.06
N GLY A 193 -3.29 -0.90 -16.00
CA GLY A 193 -2.71 -1.66 -17.11
C GLY A 193 -3.61 -1.68 -18.34
N ALA A 194 -4.92 -1.84 -18.15
CA ALA A 194 -5.90 -1.80 -19.24
C ALA A 194 -6.00 -0.40 -19.87
N LEU A 195 -6.00 0.67 -19.06
CA LEU A 195 -6.09 2.05 -19.55
C LEU A 195 -4.82 2.52 -20.27
N LEU A 196 -3.64 2.11 -19.80
CA LEU A 196 -2.35 2.46 -20.39
C LEU A 196 -1.94 1.51 -21.52
N GLY A 197 -2.58 0.35 -21.65
CA GLY A 197 -2.22 -0.67 -22.63
C GLY A 197 -0.85 -1.33 -22.36
N VAL A 198 -0.43 -1.40 -21.09
CA VAL A 198 0.90 -1.89 -20.69
C VAL A 198 0.79 -3.00 -19.64
N GLU A 199 1.71 -3.96 -19.71
CA GLU A 199 1.88 -4.94 -18.64
C GLU A 199 2.54 -4.29 -17.42
N LEU A 200 1.88 -4.43 -16.26
CA LEU A 200 2.36 -3.95 -14.98
C LEU A 200 2.92 -5.09 -14.15
N GLU A 201 3.90 -4.80 -13.31
CA GLU A 201 4.39 -5.79 -12.34
C GLU A 201 3.33 -6.06 -11.26
N PRO A 202 3.20 -7.32 -10.80
CA PRO A 202 2.27 -7.65 -9.74
C PRO A 202 2.70 -7.02 -8.41
N ASN A 203 1.73 -6.50 -7.65
CA ASN A 203 2.01 -5.90 -6.34
C ASN A 203 2.33 -6.94 -5.26
N PHE A 204 1.88 -8.19 -5.43
CA PHE A 204 2.07 -9.28 -4.49
C PHE A 204 2.53 -10.55 -5.22
N ASN A 205 3.32 -11.36 -4.52
CA ASN A 205 3.78 -12.65 -5.04
C ASN A 205 3.55 -13.73 -3.98
N GLU A 206 2.33 -14.26 -3.94
CA GLU A 206 1.90 -15.36 -3.07
C GLU A 206 2.46 -15.26 -1.63
N PRO A 207 2.05 -14.22 -0.86
CA PRO A 207 2.64 -13.92 0.45
C PRO A 207 2.49 -15.07 1.45
N TYR A 208 1.46 -15.91 1.30
CA TYR A 208 1.20 -17.09 2.13
C TYR A 208 2.27 -18.19 2.04
N LEU A 209 3.12 -18.20 0.99
CA LEU A 209 4.23 -19.17 0.85
C LEU A 209 5.55 -18.67 1.44
N SER A 210 5.51 -17.63 2.27
CA SER A 210 6.72 -17.02 2.84
C SER A 210 7.38 -17.91 3.90
N THR A 211 8.59 -18.35 3.60
CA THR A 211 9.42 -19.18 4.49
C THR A 211 10.22 -18.38 5.52
N SER A 212 10.26 -17.06 5.40
CA SER A 212 10.98 -16.19 6.33
C SER A 212 10.44 -14.77 6.33
N PRO A 213 10.60 -14.00 7.43
CA PRO A 213 10.30 -12.57 7.48
C PRO A 213 10.99 -11.79 6.35
N GLN A 214 12.26 -12.09 6.05
CA GLN A 214 12.97 -11.48 4.91
C GLN A 214 12.28 -11.78 3.57
N ASN A 215 11.81 -13.01 3.35
CA ASN A 215 11.12 -13.41 2.12
C ASN A 215 9.74 -12.75 2.02
N PHE A 216 9.01 -12.67 3.13
CA PHE A 216 7.72 -11.99 3.22
C PHE A 216 7.84 -10.52 2.83
N TRP A 217 8.60 -9.73 3.59
CA TRP A 217 8.71 -8.28 3.38
C TRP A 217 9.50 -7.91 2.12
N GLY A 218 10.49 -8.72 1.73
CA GLY A 218 11.41 -8.37 0.64
C GLY A 218 10.97 -8.82 -0.75
N ARG A 219 10.16 -9.87 -0.88
CA ARG A 219 9.90 -10.52 -2.18
C ARG A 219 8.45 -10.87 -2.47
N ARG A 220 7.55 -10.75 -1.49
CA ARG A 220 6.19 -11.28 -1.61
C ARG A 220 5.11 -10.31 -1.20
N TRP A 221 5.38 -9.46 -0.21
CA TRP A 221 4.47 -8.45 0.30
C TRP A 221 4.76 -7.08 -0.31
N ASN A 222 3.77 -6.49 -1.00
CA ASN A 222 3.79 -5.12 -1.52
C ASN A 222 5.11 -4.73 -2.20
N LEU A 223 5.40 -5.37 -3.33
CA LEU A 223 6.62 -5.17 -4.12
C LEU A 223 6.81 -3.70 -4.53
N MET A 224 5.71 -2.98 -4.72
CA MET A 224 5.75 -1.54 -5.00
C MET A 224 6.38 -0.74 -3.85
N ALA A 225 5.89 -0.95 -2.63
CA ALA A 225 6.45 -0.31 -1.44
C ALA A 225 7.90 -0.75 -1.19
N THR A 226 8.21 -2.03 -1.36
CA THR A 226 9.57 -2.56 -1.16
C THR A 226 10.57 -1.96 -2.13
N ASN A 227 10.24 -1.89 -3.42
CA ASN A 227 11.12 -1.31 -4.44
C ASN A 227 11.33 0.19 -4.23
N ILE A 228 10.27 0.95 -3.91
CA ILE A 228 10.41 2.39 -3.69
C ILE A 228 11.23 2.70 -2.44
N LEU A 229 11.01 1.96 -1.34
CA LEU A 229 11.81 2.08 -0.11
C LEU A 229 13.25 1.64 -0.33
N HIS A 230 13.47 0.61 -1.15
CA HIS A 230 14.81 0.15 -1.49
C HIS A 230 15.63 1.26 -2.18
N LEU A 231 15.03 1.95 -3.15
CA LEU A 231 15.67 3.06 -3.86
C LEU A 231 15.81 4.31 -3.00
N SER A 232 14.75 4.72 -2.31
CA SER A 232 14.70 6.00 -1.59
C SER A 232 15.37 5.99 -0.22
N VAL A 233 15.41 4.84 0.47
CA VAL A 233 15.91 4.75 1.85
C VAL A 233 17.06 3.77 1.96
N TYR A 234 16.87 2.51 1.56
CA TYR A 234 17.85 1.45 1.81
C TYR A 234 19.19 1.72 1.12
N GLN A 235 19.18 2.03 -0.18
CA GLN A 235 20.41 2.32 -0.94
C GLN A 235 21.19 3.51 -0.37
N PRO A 236 20.59 4.71 -0.17
CA PRO A 236 21.31 5.84 0.41
C PRO A 236 21.74 5.57 1.86
N ALA A 237 20.89 4.96 2.69
CA ALA A 237 21.24 4.60 4.06
C ALA A 237 22.41 3.62 4.11
N LYS A 238 22.42 2.60 3.24
CA LYS A 238 23.54 1.64 3.15
C LYS A 238 24.83 2.32 2.74
N LYS A 239 24.82 3.21 1.74
CA LYS A 239 26.00 4.01 1.34
C LYS A 239 26.52 4.84 2.51
N MET A 240 25.64 5.51 3.25
CA MET A 240 25.98 6.30 4.43
C MET A 240 26.56 5.44 5.56
N PHE A 241 25.87 4.37 5.96
CA PHE A 241 26.32 3.50 7.05
C PHE A 241 27.58 2.71 6.69
N THR A 242 27.86 2.46 5.41
CA THR A 242 29.13 1.85 5.00
C THR A 242 30.30 2.77 5.32
N ARG A 243 30.13 4.09 5.19
CA ARG A 243 31.15 5.09 5.54
C ARG A 243 31.31 5.26 7.05
N VAL A 244 30.21 5.17 7.81
CA VAL A 244 30.21 5.45 9.26
C VAL A 244 30.47 4.21 10.12
N LEU A 245 29.81 3.10 9.83
CA LEU A 245 29.79 1.87 10.66
C LEU A 245 30.56 0.70 10.02
N GLY A 246 31.10 0.89 8.81
CA GLY A 246 31.80 -0.12 8.05
C GLY A 246 30.87 -1.13 7.33
N CYS A 247 31.46 -1.94 6.45
CA CYS A 247 30.73 -2.85 5.56
C CYS A 247 29.88 -3.89 6.30
N ARG A 248 30.30 -4.33 7.49
CA ARG A 248 29.62 -5.37 8.27
C ARG A 248 28.26 -4.91 8.77
N TRP A 249 28.20 -3.74 9.39
CA TRP A 249 26.98 -3.20 10.01
C TRP A 249 26.13 -2.36 9.07
N ALA A 250 26.65 -2.00 7.89
CA ALA A 250 25.93 -1.19 6.91
C ALA A 250 24.60 -1.81 6.46
N THR A 251 24.58 -3.13 6.22
CA THR A 251 23.38 -3.81 5.70
C THR A 251 22.29 -3.95 6.78
N PRO A 252 22.56 -4.50 7.98
CA PRO A 252 21.60 -4.53 9.08
C PRO A 252 21.04 -3.13 9.43
N SER A 253 21.92 -2.12 9.53
CA SER A 253 21.51 -0.76 9.88
C SER A 253 20.63 -0.13 8.80
N ALA A 254 20.94 -0.35 7.51
CA ALA A 254 20.10 0.12 6.41
C ALA A 254 18.72 -0.57 6.40
N VAL A 255 18.63 -1.85 6.75
CA VAL A 255 17.35 -2.55 6.90
C VAL A 255 16.53 -1.91 8.01
N VAL A 256 17.09 -1.75 9.21
CA VAL A 256 16.37 -1.12 10.35
C VAL A 256 15.92 0.29 10.01
N ALA A 257 16.76 1.10 9.36
CA ALA A 257 16.40 2.45 8.90
C ALA A 257 15.25 2.43 7.88
N THR A 258 15.23 1.45 6.97
CA THR A 258 14.15 1.30 5.99
C THR A 258 12.83 0.95 6.65
N PHE A 259 12.85 0.05 7.64
CA PHE A 259 11.66 -0.30 8.42
C PHE A 259 11.19 0.85 9.31
N LEU A 260 12.11 1.64 9.87
CA LEU A 260 11.76 2.86 10.62
C LEU A 260 10.99 3.84 9.73
N VAL A 261 11.51 4.15 8.54
CA VAL A 261 10.82 5.07 7.61
C VAL A 261 9.47 4.50 7.18
N SER A 262 9.40 3.19 6.89
CA SER A 262 8.12 2.53 6.61
C SER A 262 7.12 2.69 7.77
N GLY A 263 7.56 2.48 9.01
CA GLY A 263 6.71 2.63 10.19
C GLY A 263 6.19 4.06 10.40
N LEU A 264 7.02 5.07 10.14
CA LEU A 264 6.60 6.48 10.17
C LEU A 264 5.50 6.78 9.15
N PHE A 265 5.60 6.25 7.93
CA PHE A 265 4.55 6.41 6.93
C PHE A 265 3.26 5.69 7.32
N HIS A 266 3.34 4.49 7.91
CA HIS A 266 2.14 3.79 8.38
C HIS A 266 1.46 4.51 9.54
N GLU A 267 2.24 5.09 10.46
CA GLU A 267 1.70 5.94 11.51
C GLU A 267 1.01 7.18 10.95
N LEU A 268 1.61 7.82 9.95
CA LEU A 268 0.99 8.96 9.26
C LEU A 268 -0.29 8.56 8.51
N MET A 269 -0.31 7.39 7.87
CA MET A 269 -1.52 6.84 7.23
C MET A 269 -2.63 6.59 8.26
N PHE A 270 -2.28 6.08 9.44
CA PHE A 270 -3.21 5.91 10.54
C PHE A 270 -3.69 7.21 11.15
N TYR A 271 -2.81 8.22 11.23
CA TYR A 271 -3.22 9.56 11.60
C TYR A 271 -4.27 10.12 10.63
N HIS A 272 -4.07 9.95 9.32
CA HIS A 272 -5.04 10.37 8.31
C HIS A 272 -6.38 9.63 8.43
N SER A 273 -6.36 8.30 8.54
CA SER A 273 -7.58 7.50 8.59
C SER A 273 -8.33 7.60 9.92
N MET A 274 -7.63 7.67 11.05
CA MET A 274 -8.25 7.66 12.38
C MET A 274 -8.44 9.05 12.98
N ARG A 275 -7.69 10.07 12.55
CA ARG A 275 -7.70 11.45 13.11
C ARG A 275 -7.26 11.56 14.56
N MET A 276 -6.52 10.57 15.03
CA MET A 276 -6.05 10.49 16.41
C MET A 276 -4.55 10.71 16.46
N LYS A 277 -4.08 11.48 17.46
CA LYS A 277 -2.66 11.83 17.60
C LYS A 277 -1.79 10.58 17.50
N PRO A 278 -0.73 10.61 16.67
CA PRO A 278 0.21 9.50 16.55
C PRO A 278 0.86 9.30 17.91
N THR A 279 0.59 8.17 18.57
CA THR A 279 1.23 7.84 19.84
C THR A 279 2.68 7.40 19.65
N GLY A 280 3.14 7.20 18.43
CA GLY A 280 4.52 6.86 18.09
C GLY A 280 4.91 5.42 18.41
N GLU A 281 4.35 4.87 19.47
CA GLU A 281 4.98 3.74 20.14
C GLU A 281 4.64 2.41 19.45
N LEU A 282 3.36 2.04 19.35
CA LEU A 282 3.00 0.65 19.05
C LEU A 282 3.17 0.27 17.56
N THR A 283 2.71 1.11 16.62
CA THR A 283 2.88 0.83 15.18
C THR A 283 4.33 0.94 14.74
N LEU A 284 5.08 1.94 15.23
CA LEU A 284 6.50 2.07 14.92
C LEU A 284 7.30 0.91 15.52
N CYS A 285 7.00 0.51 16.76
CA CYS A 285 7.62 -0.66 17.39
C CYS A 285 7.36 -1.94 16.58
N PHE A 286 6.18 -2.12 15.98
CA PHE A 286 5.91 -3.25 15.09
C PHE A 286 6.91 -3.29 13.92
N PHE A 287 7.02 -2.19 13.17
CA PHE A 287 7.93 -2.16 12.02
C PHE A 287 9.40 -2.25 12.43
N LEU A 288 9.80 -1.60 13.52
CA LEU A 288 11.15 -1.70 14.06
C LEU A 288 11.49 -3.13 14.49
N LEU A 289 10.59 -3.80 15.20
CA LEU A 289 10.76 -5.19 15.60
C LEU A 289 10.92 -6.09 14.37
N GLN A 290 10.07 -5.92 13.36
CA GLN A 290 10.16 -6.66 12.10
C GLN A 290 11.50 -6.39 11.38
N GLY A 291 11.96 -5.13 11.35
CA GLY A 291 13.24 -4.75 10.77
C GLY A 291 14.43 -5.36 11.51
N ILE A 292 14.39 -5.43 12.83
CA ILE A 292 15.39 -6.11 13.65
C ILE A 292 15.36 -7.62 13.38
N CYS A 293 14.18 -8.24 13.33
CA CYS A 293 14.03 -9.65 12.99
C CYS A 293 14.67 -9.97 11.62
N VAL A 294 14.39 -9.17 10.60
CA VAL A 294 14.99 -9.33 9.26
C VAL A 294 16.51 -9.11 9.30
N ALA A 295 16.99 -8.11 10.05
CA ALA A 295 18.42 -7.84 10.19
C ALA A 295 19.16 -9.01 10.87
N VAL A 296 18.60 -9.54 11.96
CA VAL A 296 19.11 -10.72 12.67
C VAL A 296 19.10 -11.94 11.75
N GLU A 297 18.00 -12.14 11.01
CA GLU A 297 17.88 -13.25 10.06
C GLU A 297 18.96 -13.20 8.98
N ILE A 298 19.28 -12.01 8.45
CA ILE A 298 20.36 -11.82 7.47
C ILE A 298 21.71 -12.23 8.06
N GLU A 299 22.02 -11.83 9.30
CA GLU A 299 23.29 -12.18 9.94
C GLU A 299 23.36 -13.67 10.31
N LEU A 300 22.26 -14.27 10.75
CA LEU A 300 22.17 -15.71 10.99
C LEU A 300 22.40 -16.51 9.70
N LYS A 301 21.77 -16.11 8.58
CA LYS A 301 21.97 -16.76 7.27
C LYS A 301 23.41 -16.62 6.74
N LYS A 302 24.08 -15.49 7.00
CA LYS A 302 25.50 -15.31 6.65
C LYS A 302 26.41 -16.23 7.46
N THR A 303 26.11 -16.39 8.75
CA THR A 303 26.91 -17.18 9.70
C THR A 303 26.68 -18.68 9.52
N PHE A 304 25.41 -19.09 9.39
CA PHE A 304 24.99 -20.49 9.31
C PHE A 304 24.50 -20.84 7.90
N LYS A 305 25.41 -20.89 6.91
CA LYS A 305 25.10 -21.16 5.49
C LYS A 305 24.36 -22.49 5.22
N LYS A 306 24.37 -23.44 6.16
CA LYS A 306 23.82 -24.80 5.99
C LYS A 306 22.51 -25.07 6.74
N TRP A 307 22.00 -24.12 7.54
CA TRP A 307 20.81 -24.38 8.36
C TRP A 307 19.53 -24.11 7.56
N HIS A 308 18.87 -25.18 7.12
CA HIS A 308 17.57 -25.08 6.44
C HIS A 308 16.53 -25.82 7.27
N PHE A 309 15.52 -25.09 7.74
CA PHE A 309 14.32 -25.70 8.30
C PHE A 309 13.48 -26.31 7.17
N PRO A 310 12.72 -27.38 7.45
CA PRO A 310 11.66 -27.83 6.55
C PRO A 310 10.74 -26.68 6.17
N TRP A 311 10.26 -26.68 4.92
CA TRP A 311 9.48 -25.58 4.36
C TRP A 311 8.27 -25.22 5.24
N SER A 312 7.48 -26.22 5.66
CA SER A 312 6.28 -26.02 6.47
C SER A 312 6.57 -25.40 7.84
N ILE A 313 7.66 -25.81 8.50
CA ILE A 313 8.07 -25.26 9.80
C ILE A 313 8.47 -23.79 9.65
N SER A 314 9.20 -23.48 8.58
CA SER A 314 9.65 -22.11 8.29
C SER A 314 8.47 -21.17 8.03
N VAL A 315 7.47 -21.65 7.28
CA VAL A 315 6.22 -20.92 7.04
C VAL A 315 5.45 -20.71 8.35
N LEU A 316 5.28 -21.77 9.15
CA LEU A 316 4.56 -21.69 10.43
C LEU A 316 5.24 -20.72 11.39
N LEU A 317 6.57 -20.74 11.51
CA LEU A 317 7.33 -19.82 12.34
C LEU A 317 7.20 -18.37 11.86
N THR A 318 7.26 -18.16 10.54
CA THR A 318 7.14 -16.82 9.93
C THR A 318 5.75 -16.23 10.19
N PHE A 319 4.69 -16.99 9.89
CA PHE A 319 3.32 -16.53 10.11
C PHE A 319 2.98 -16.46 11.60
N GLY A 320 3.51 -17.35 12.44
CA GLY A 320 3.40 -17.25 13.89
C GLY A 320 3.98 -15.93 14.41
N LEU A 321 5.20 -15.58 14.00
CA LEU A 321 5.82 -14.30 14.35
C LEU A 321 4.99 -13.12 13.84
N LEU A 322 4.57 -13.13 12.58
CA LEU A 322 3.76 -12.05 11.99
C LEU A 322 2.43 -11.90 12.71
N ILE A 323 1.67 -12.96 12.94
CA ILE A 323 0.36 -12.91 13.60
C ILE A 323 0.50 -12.42 15.05
N VAL A 324 1.45 -12.96 15.81
CA VAL A 324 1.65 -12.57 17.22
C VAL A 324 2.06 -11.10 17.33
N THR A 325 3.03 -10.66 16.52
CA THR A 325 3.50 -9.27 16.54
C THR A 325 2.45 -8.30 16.01
N THR A 326 1.66 -8.70 15.00
CA THR A 326 0.56 -7.87 14.47
C THR A 326 -0.55 -7.75 15.51
N TYR A 327 -0.94 -8.85 16.16
CA TYR A 327 -1.94 -8.83 17.23
C TYR A 327 -1.51 -7.91 18.38
N TRP A 328 -0.27 -8.05 18.84
CA TRP A 328 0.22 -7.32 20.00
C TRP A 328 0.46 -5.83 19.73
N LEU A 329 1.17 -5.51 18.64
CA LEU A 329 1.69 -4.15 18.40
C LEU A 329 0.85 -3.37 17.37
N TYR A 330 0.38 -4.03 16.32
CA TYR A 330 -0.32 -3.34 15.23
C TYR A 330 -1.81 -3.13 15.54
N PHE A 331 -2.48 -4.14 16.10
CA PHE A 331 -3.90 -4.08 16.36
C PHE A 331 -4.31 -3.55 17.73
N SER A 332 -3.40 -3.54 18.72
CA SER A 332 -3.66 -2.94 20.02
C SER A 332 -4.11 -1.46 19.92
N PRO A 333 -3.43 -0.60 19.12
CA PRO A 333 -3.91 0.76 18.83
C PRO A 333 -5.29 0.79 18.18
N MET A 334 -5.52 -0.07 17.19
CA MET A 334 -6.79 -0.13 16.46
C MET A 334 -7.97 -0.40 17.37
N LYS A 335 -7.78 -1.33 18.33
CA LYS A 335 -8.80 -1.64 19.33
C LYS A 335 -9.02 -0.48 20.29
N ARG A 336 -7.95 0.18 20.75
CA ARG A 336 -8.03 1.34 21.65
C ARG A 336 -8.83 2.49 21.03
N TYR A 337 -8.70 2.69 19.72
CA TYR A 337 -9.34 3.79 19.00
C TYR A 337 -10.64 3.42 18.29
N LYS A 338 -11.22 2.24 18.54
CA LYS A 338 -12.46 1.79 17.91
C LYS A 338 -12.43 1.90 16.37
N ALA A 339 -11.26 1.63 15.78
CA ALA A 339 -11.08 1.73 14.34
C ALA A 339 -12.01 0.76 13.59
N TYR A 340 -12.30 -0.38 14.21
CA TYR A 340 -13.21 -1.39 13.68
C TYR A 340 -14.66 -0.88 13.61
N ASP A 341 -15.15 -0.19 14.65
CA ASP A 341 -16.50 0.40 14.67
C ASP A 341 -16.67 1.39 13.50
N ARG A 342 -15.67 2.24 13.26
CA ARG A 342 -15.67 3.19 12.12
C ARG A 342 -15.70 2.49 10.77
N VAL A 343 -15.02 1.35 10.63
CA VAL A 343 -15.04 0.52 9.42
C VAL A 343 -16.42 -0.11 9.21
N LEU A 344 -17.06 -0.59 10.27
CA LEU A 344 -18.42 -1.12 10.21
C LEU A 344 -19.44 -0.04 9.83
N ASP A 345 -19.34 1.14 10.44
CA ASP A 345 -20.18 2.31 10.10
C ASP A 345 -20.04 2.69 8.63
N GLU A 346 -18.81 2.64 8.10
CA GLU A 346 -18.54 2.90 6.68
C GLU A 346 -19.19 1.85 5.76
N TYR A 347 -19.13 0.56 6.11
CA TYR A 347 -19.83 -0.48 5.36
C TYR A 347 -21.35 -0.31 5.39
N GLY A 348 -21.91 0.08 6.54
CA GLY A 348 -23.33 0.43 6.66
C GLY A 348 -23.71 1.59 5.73
N ALA A 349 -22.92 2.67 5.73
CA ALA A 349 -23.15 3.83 4.87
C ALA A 349 -23.07 3.48 3.38
N ILE A 350 -22.11 2.66 2.98
CA ILE A 350 -21.97 2.18 1.59
C ILE A 350 -23.17 1.31 1.18
N SER A 351 -23.57 0.36 2.03
CA SER A 351 -24.72 -0.51 1.76
C SER A 351 -26.01 0.30 1.60
N ALA A 352 -26.26 1.27 2.49
CA ALA A 352 -27.40 2.17 2.40
C ALA A 352 -27.38 3.03 1.13
N PHE A 353 -26.21 3.54 0.73
CA PHE A 353 -26.06 4.31 -0.51
C PHE A 353 -26.44 3.47 -1.74
N PHE A 354 -25.91 2.25 -1.87
CA PHE A 354 -26.22 1.38 -3.01
C PHE A 354 -27.67 0.93 -3.05
N ASN A 355 -28.26 0.58 -1.89
CA ASN A 355 -29.68 0.19 -1.82
C ASN A 355 -30.58 1.34 -2.30
N ASN A 356 -30.30 2.58 -1.88
CA ASN A 356 -31.06 3.75 -2.31
C ASN A 356 -30.87 4.05 -3.80
N VAL A 357 -29.66 3.93 -4.34
CA VAL A 357 -29.41 4.08 -5.79
C VAL A 357 -30.20 3.04 -6.59
N ILE A 358 -30.17 1.76 -6.17
CA ILE A 358 -30.93 0.68 -6.81
C ILE A 358 -32.43 0.94 -6.73
N LEU A 359 -32.93 1.41 -5.58
CA LEU A 359 -34.34 1.79 -5.40
C LEU A 359 -34.73 2.98 -6.29
N CYS A 360 -33.89 4.01 -6.41
CA CYS A 360 -34.10 5.14 -7.32
C CYS A 360 -34.11 4.70 -8.79
N PHE A 361 -33.17 3.84 -9.21
CA PHE A 361 -33.18 3.28 -10.56
C PHE A 361 -34.39 2.36 -10.82
N GLY A 362 -34.82 1.60 -9.81
CA GLY A 362 -36.05 0.79 -9.86
C GLY A 362 -37.32 1.65 -9.97
N PHE A 363 -37.37 2.78 -9.26
CA PHE A 363 -38.47 3.73 -9.29
C PHE A 363 -38.54 4.47 -10.63
N VAL A 364 -37.39 4.89 -11.18
CA VAL A 364 -37.28 5.51 -12.52
C VAL A 364 -37.69 4.50 -13.60
N ARG A 365 -37.28 3.23 -13.49
CA ARG A 365 -37.68 2.17 -14.44
C ARG A 365 -39.18 1.90 -14.39
N ASN A 366 -39.79 1.88 -13.20
CA ASN A 366 -41.23 1.69 -13.07
C ASN A 366 -42.01 2.90 -13.60
N HIS A 367 -41.57 4.14 -13.35
CA HIS A 367 -42.24 5.33 -13.90
C HIS A 367 -42.09 5.48 -15.42
N LEU A 368 -40.98 5.04 -16.02
CA LEU A 368 -40.84 4.97 -17.48
C LEU A 368 -41.75 3.90 -18.11
N CYS A 369 -42.08 2.83 -17.40
CA CYS A 369 -43.05 1.82 -17.85
C CYS A 369 -44.52 2.26 -17.72
N TYR A 370 -44.83 3.34 -16.99
CA TYR A 370 -46.18 3.93 -16.93
C TYR A 370 -46.37 5.13 -17.88
N CYS A 371 -45.31 5.57 -18.57
CA CYS A 371 -45.35 6.65 -19.56
C CYS A 371 -45.11 6.18 -21.02
N LEU A 372 -45.11 4.86 -21.25
CA LEU A 372 -45.25 4.19 -22.54
C LEU A 372 -46.56 3.41 -22.52
#